data_AF-A0A416T3J1-F1
#
_entry.id   AF-A0A416T3J1-F1
#
_cell.length_a   1.000
_cell.length_b   1.000
_cell.length_c   1.000
_cell.angle_alpha   90.00
_cell.angle_beta   90.00
_cell.angle_gamma   90.00
#
_symmetry.space_group_name_H-M   'P 1'
#
loop_
_entity.id
_entity.type
_entity.pdbx_description
1 polymer ?
#
loop_
_entity_poly.entity_id
_entity_poly.type
_entity_poly.pdbx_seq_one_letter_code
_entity_poly.pdbx_strand_id
1 'polypeptide(L)'
;MIEEIENIKYGNLETAMEYCKRNRTEEWIQQFLRCDGHNVALADGLLIEERFYTGIVQFDITLLHNIKEGAPEYLSKKDDIDYFFSIVDEMVESTAYWNPPPLIIEFRSDNGFYVCDGRHRLEMFRQKNVKAIPAIVWTTGKDDYEKLKEIIKC
;
A
#
# COMPACT_ATOMS: atom_id res chain seq x y z
N MET A 1 10.57 -3.36 34.72
CA MET A 1 10.35 -2.28 33.75
C MET A 1 9.46 -2.89 32.69
N ILE A 2 8.15 -2.75 32.85
CA ILE A 2 7.18 -3.21 31.86
C ILE A 2 7.15 -2.07 30.87
N GLU A 3 7.72 -2.25 29.69
CA GLU A 3 7.49 -1.32 28.58
C GLU A 3 5.99 -1.24 28.39
N GLU A 4 5.41 -0.05 28.60
CA GLU A 4 4.11 0.28 28.07
C GLU A 4 4.23 0.00 26.57
N ILE A 5 3.62 -1.10 26.11
CA ILE A 5 3.37 -1.33 24.70
C ILE A 5 2.37 -0.23 24.35
N GLU A 6 2.87 0.96 24.01
CA GLU A 6 2.11 1.91 23.22
C GLU A 6 1.52 1.09 22.08
N ASN A 7 0.20 1.17 21.92
CA ASN A 7 -0.50 0.51 20.85
C ASN A 7 -0.11 1.25 19.56
N ILE A 8 1.11 1.00 19.07
CA ILE A 8 1.69 1.65 17.90
C ILE A 8 0.73 1.36 16.75
N LYS A 9 0.04 2.40 16.29
CA LYS A 9 -0.76 2.31 15.07
C LYS A 9 0.19 2.35 13.88
N TYR A 10 0.26 1.25 13.15
CA TYR A 10 1.03 1.11 11.91
C TYR A 10 0.32 1.76 10.71
N GLY A 11 -0.98 2.02 10.85
CA GLY A 11 -1.87 2.60 9.84
C GLY A 11 -1.71 4.11 9.64
N ASN A 12 -0.48 4.64 9.67
CA ASN A 12 -0.18 6.01 9.26
C ASN A 12 1.17 6.07 8.51
N LEU A 13 1.34 7.10 7.68
CA LEU A 13 2.53 7.24 6.83
C LEU A 13 3.81 7.47 7.64
N GLU A 14 3.74 8.25 8.73
CA GLU A 14 4.89 8.64 9.53
C GLU A 14 5.56 7.42 10.19
N THR A 15 4.76 6.50 10.72
CA THR A 15 5.25 5.22 11.26
C THR A 15 5.91 4.39 10.16
N ALA A 16 5.31 4.31 8.96
CA ALA A 16 5.91 3.60 7.83
C ALA A 16 7.27 4.19 7.43
N MET A 17 7.36 5.52 7.36
CA MET A 17 8.59 6.24 7.06
C MET A 17 9.69 5.97 8.09
N GLU A 18 9.35 5.92 9.38
CA GLU A 18 10.33 5.68 10.45
C GLU A 18 10.93 4.27 10.36
N TYR A 19 10.10 3.26 10.08
CA TYR A 19 10.59 1.90 9.86
C TYR A 19 11.46 1.79 8.60
N CYS A 20 11.04 2.41 7.49
CA CYS A 20 11.81 2.41 6.24
C CYS A 20 13.19 3.06 6.44
N LYS A 21 13.28 4.19 7.14
CA LYS A 21 14.56 4.87 7.45
C LYS A 21 15.52 4.01 8.26
N ARG A 22 15.00 3.06 9.04
CA ARG A 22 15.78 2.11 9.85
C ARG A 22 16.06 0.79 9.13
N ASN A 23 15.79 0.70 7.82
CA ASN A 23 15.87 -0.53 7.01
C ASN A 23 14.97 -1.66 7.55
N ARG A 24 13.81 -1.30 8.11
CA ARG A 24 12.81 -2.24 8.69
C ARG A 24 11.50 -2.22 7.90
N THR A 25 11.58 -2.03 6.58
CA THR A 25 10.42 -1.96 5.68
C THR A 25 9.55 -3.21 5.76
N GLU A 26 10.16 -4.40 5.67
CA GLU A 26 9.44 -5.68 5.76
C GLU A 26 8.73 -5.85 7.10
N GLU A 27 9.38 -5.45 8.20
CA GLU A 27 8.77 -5.52 9.52
C GLU A 27 7.54 -4.62 9.63
N TRP A 28 7.60 -3.38 9.12
CA TRP A 28 6.43 -2.51 9.08
C TRP A 28 5.30 -3.13 8.26
N ILE A 29 5.61 -3.71 7.10
CA ILE A 29 4.61 -4.38 6.25
C ILE A 29 3.93 -5.51 7.03
N GLN A 30 4.70 -6.35 7.71
CA GLN A 30 4.16 -7.47 8.50
C GLN A 30 3.26 -6.98 9.64
N GLN A 31 3.70 -5.96 10.38
CA GLN A 31 2.91 -5.41 11.49
C GLN A 31 1.64 -4.72 10.98
N PHE A 32 1.75 -3.88 9.94
CA PHE A 32 0.60 -3.20 9.33
C PHE A 32 -0.43 -4.21 8.83
N LEU A 33 -0.03 -5.17 8.00
CA LEU A 33 -0.97 -6.13 7.40
C LEU A 33 -1.65 -7.03 8.44
N ARG A 34 -0.99 -7.35 9.56
CA ARG A 34 -1.57 -8.21 10.62
C ARG A 34 -2.41 -7.43 11.63
N CYS A 35 -2.16 -6.14 11.78
CA CYS A 35 -2.91 -5.24 12.64
C CYS A 35 -3.85 -4.39 11.79
N ASP A 36 -3.52 -3.12 11.55
CA ASP A 36 -4.44 -2.12 11.00
C ASP A 36 -4.91 -2.39 9.56
N GLY A 37 -4.10 -3.08 8.75
CA GLY A 37 -4.42 -3.42 7.36
C GLY A 37 -5.32 -4.65 7.21
N HIS A 38 -5.42 -5.50 8.24
CA HIS A 38 -6.26 -6.70 8.28
C HIS A 38 -6.12 -7.64 7.06
N ASN A 39 -4.93 -7.77 6.49
CA ASN A 39 -4.62 -8.56 5.31
C ASN A 39 -3.53 -9.61 5.61
N VAL A 40 -3.88 -10.52 6.51
CA VAL A 40 -3.00 -11.60 6.99
C VAL A 40 -2.55 -12.52 5.85
N ALA A 41 -3.41 -12.76 4.86
CA ALA A 41 -3.08 -13.60 3.72
C ALA A 41 -1.91 -13.03 2.89
N LEU A 42 -1.90 -11.71 2.64
CA LEU A 42 -0.76 -11.06 2.00
C LEU A 42 0.47 -11.11 2.91
N ALA A 43 0.32 -10.88 4.21
CA ALA A 43 1.43 -10.95 5.17
C ALA A 43 2.12 -12.31 5.15
N ASP A 44 1.35 -13.40 5.16
CA ASP A 44 1.87 -14.76 5.08
C ASP A 44 2.50 -15.03 3.69
N GLY A 45 1.85 -14.58 2.61
CA GLY A 45 2.36 -14.75 1.24
C GLY A 45 3.70 -14.08 0.97
N LEU A 46 3.95 -12.93 1.62
CA LEU A 46 5.23 -12.21 1.51
C LEU A 46 6.39 -12.92 2.22
N LEU A 47 6.13 -13.86 3.13
CA LEU A 47 7.16 -14.63 3.85
C LEU A 47 7.57 -15.94 3.15
N ILE A 48 6.89 -16.31 2.06
CA ILE A 48 7.14 -17.59 1.36
C ILE A 48 8.53 -17.62 0.73
N GLU A 49 9.03 -16.48 0.27
CA GLU A 49 10.37 -16.31 -0.30
C GLU A 49 10.87 -14.88 -0.06
N GLU A 50 12.16 -14.65 -0.31
CA GLU A 50 12.77 -13.33 -0.22
C GLU A 50 12.07 -12.34 -1.16
N ARG A 51 11.88 -11.12 -0.65
CA ARG A 51 11.26 -10.01 -1.36
C ARG A 51 12.21 -8.82 -1.38
N PHE A 52 12.26 -8.15 -2.51
CA PHE A 52 12.97 -6.88 -2.62
C PHE A 52 11.97 -5.75 -2.48
N TYR A 53 12.08 -5.01 -1.39
CA TYR A 53 11.28 -3.84 -1.13
C TYR A 53 12.08 -2.59 -1.44
N THR A 54 11.38 -1.56 -1.91
CA THR A 54 11.90 -0.20 -1.93
C THR A 54 11.98 0.35 -0.47
N GLY A 55 11.90 1.67 -0.31
CA GLY A 55 11.33 2.28 0.90
C GLY A 55 9.96 2.87 0.56
N ILE A 56 9.61 3.97 1.23
CA ILE A 56 8.52 4.83 0.77
C ILE A 56 8.95 5.57 -0.50
N VAL A 57 8.17 5.44 -1.57
CA VAL A 57 8.33 6.20 -2.81
C VAL A 57 7.10 7.06 -3.09
N GLN A 58 7.31 8.16 -3.81
CA GLN A 58 6.22 8.95 -4.39
C GLN A 58 5.85 8.34 -5.74
N PHE A 59 4.90 7.41 -5.71
CA PHE A 59 4.52 6.58 -6.84
C PHE A 59 3.57 7.33 -7.78
N ASP A 60 3.92 7.41 -9.06
CA ASP A 60 3.05 7.99 -10.10
C ASP A 60 1.85 7.07 -10.35
N ILE A 61 0.66 7.54 -10.01
CA ILE A 61 -0.59 6.79 -10.12
C ILE A 61 -0.88 6.33 -11.56
N THR A 62 -0.33 7.02 -12.57
CA THR A 62 -0.54 6.67 -13.99
C THR A 62 0.13 5.35 -14.38
N LEU A 63 1.10 4.87 -13.60
CA LEU A 63 1.71 3.55 -13.80
C LEU A 63 0.73 2.40 -13.53
N LEU A 64 -0.35 2.65 -12.77
CA LEU A 64 -1.44 1.69 -12.48
C LEU A 64 -2.49 1.64 -13.61
N HIS A 65 -2.05 1.67 -14.87
CA HIS A 65 -2.91 1.72 -16.05
C HIS A 65 -3.82 0.49 -16.23
N ASN A 66 -3.44 -0.65 -15.66
CA ASN A 66 -4.20 -1.90 -15.62
C ASN A 66 -5.27 -1.91 -14.51
N ILE A 67 -5.29 -0.90 -13.63
CA ILE A 67 -6.18 -0.85 -12.46
C ILE A 67 -7.25 0.21 -12.70
N LYS A 68 -8.48 -0.22 -13.01
CA LYS A 68 -9.60 0.70 -13.28
C LYS A 68 -9.95 1.59 -12.08
N GLU A 69 -10.43 2.78 -12.39
CA GLU A 69 -11.04 3.72 -11.42
C GLU A 69 -12.39 3.19 -10.95
N GLY A 70 -12.73 3.50 -9.69
CA GLY A 70 -13.93 3.02 -9.02
C GLY A 70 -13.74 1.73 -8.24
N ALA A 71 -14.86 1.11 -7.88
CA ALA A 71 -14.90 -0.12 -7.10
C ALA A 71 -14.14 -1.25 -7.79
N PRO A 72 -13.47 -2.15 -7.03
CA PRO A 72 -12.75 -3.28 -7.60
C PRO A 72 -13.65 -4.20 -8.42
N GLU A 73 -13.12 -4.76 -9.51
CA GLU A 73 -13.90 -5.57 -10.48
C GLU A 73 -14.53 -6.83 -9.88
N TYR A 74 -14.01 -7.33 -8.76
CA TYR A 74 -14.59 -8.48 -8.06
C TYR A 74 -15.87 -8.13 -7.27
N LEU A 75 -16.15 -6.84 -7.03
CA LEU A 75 -17.39 -6.38 -6.44
C LEU A 75 -18.44 -6.23 -7.55
N SER A 76 -19.48 -7.04 -7.49
CA SER A 76 -20.57 -7.05 -8.49
C SER A 76 -21.94 -6.70 -7.90
N LYS A 77 -22.09 -6.78 -6.58
CA LYS A 77 -23.34 -6.43 -5.89
C LYS A 77 -23.35 -4.95 -5.56
N LYS A 78 -24.51 -4.32 -5.76
CA LYS A 78 -24.70 -2.90 -5.46
C LYS A 78 -24.33 -2.56 -4.02
N ASP A 79 -24.82 -3.33 -3.04
CA ASP A 79 -24.57 -3.03 -1.63
C ASP A 79 -23.07 -3.10 -1.27
N ASP A 80 -22.31 -4.03 -1.87
CA ASP A 80 -20.86 -4.13 -1.66
C ASP A 80 -20.11 -2.94 -2.29
N ILE A 81 -20.58 -2.47 -3.45
CA ILE A 81 -20.04 -1.29 -4.14
C ILE A 81 -20.36 -0.02 -3.34
N ASP A 82 -21.60 0.14 -2.87
CA ASP A 82 -22.03 1.27 -2.05
C ASP A 82 -21.24 1.31 -0.73
N TYR A 83 -21.01 0.15 -0.10
CA TYR A 83 -20.16 0.04 1.09
C TYR A 83 -18.69 0.40 0.79
N PHE A 84 -18.13 -0.06 -0.34
CA PHE A 84 -16.79 0.32 -0.75
C PHE A 84 -16.65 1.85 -0.84
N PHE A 85 -17.61 2.52 -1.49
CA PHE A 85 -17.57 3.98 -1.60
C PHE A 85 -17.83 4.71 -0.28
N SER A 86 -18.67 4.17 0.62
CA SER A 86 -18.85 4.78 1.95
C SER A 86 -17.54 4.82 2.74
N ILE A 87 -16.70 3.77 2.63
CA ILE A 87 -15.37 3.76 3.24
C ILE A 87 -14.43 4.76 2.57
N VAL A 88 -14.48 4.88 1.24
CA VAL A 88 -13.66 5.86 0.50
C VAL A 88 -14.00 7.28 0.92
N ASP A 89 -15.30 7.61 1.03
CA ASP A 89 -15.76 8.94 1.41
C ASP A 89 -15.33 9.29 2.85
N GLU A 90 -15.45 8.34 3.79
CA GLU A 90 -14.94 8.49 5.17
C GLU A 90 -13.42 8.74 5.20
N MET A 91 -12.66 8.03 4.35
CA MET A 91 -11.21 8.25 4.23
C MET A 91 -10.90 9.65 3.70
N VAL A 92 -11.63 10.13 2.68
CA VAL A 92 -11.46 11.47 2.12
C VAL A 92 -11.62 12.53 3.20
N GLU A 93 -12.67 12.44 4.01
CA GLU A 93 -12.90 13.35 5.14
C GLU A 93 -11.78 13.24 6.20
N SER A 94 -11.38 12.02 6.53
CA SER A 94 -10.39 11.76 7.58
C SER A 94 -8.99 12.28 7.23
N THR A 95 -8.66 12.42 5.94
CA THR A 95 -7.34 12.93 5.53
C THR A 95 -7.02 14.36 5.98
N ALA A 96 -8.00 15.11 6.52
CA ALA A 96 -7.75 16.40 7.14
C ALA A 96 -6.89 16.31 8.43
N TYR A 97 -6.90 15.16 9.11
CA TYR A 97 -6.21 14.94 10.38
C TYR A 97 -5.45 13.61 10.45
N TRP A 98 -5.51 12.80 9.39
CA TRP A 98 -4.85 11.51 9.29
C TRP A 98 -4.04 11.42 8.00
N ASN A 99 -2.78 11.00 8.11
CA ASN A 99 -1.94 10.71 6.94
C ASN A 99 -1.99 9.20 6.65
N PRO A 100 -2.68 8.77 5.59
CA PRO A 100 -2.91 7.36 5.34
C PRO A 100 -1.60 6.60 5.11
N PRO A 101 -1.53 5.32 5.51
CA PRO A 101 -0.35 4.50 5.27
C PRO A 101 -0.08 4.40 3.75
N PRO A 102 1.15 4.05 3.34
CA PRO A 102 1.49 3.86 1.93
C PRO A 102 0.74 2.66 1.33
N LEU A 103 0.44 2.71 0.03
CA LEU A 103 -0.02 1.52 -0.68
C LEU A 103 1.07 0.45 -0.70
N ILE A 104 0.67 -0.83 -0.75
CA ILE A 104 1.60 -1.94 -0.96
C ILE A 104 1.37 -2.46 -2.38
N ILE A 105 2.39 -2.33 -3.21
CA ILE A 105 2.32 -2.59 -4.65
C ILE A 105 3.32 -3.67 -5.02
N GLU A 106 2.89 -4.66 -5.78
CA GLU A 106 3.77 -5.62 -6.43
C GLU A 106 4.15 -5.13 -7.82
N PHE A 107 5.42 -5.26 -8.17
CA PHE A 107 5.90 -5.13 -9.55
C PHE A 107 6.27 -6.51 -10.10
N ARG A 108 5.76 -6.80 -11.29
CA ARG A 108 6.12 -7.97 -12.09
C ARG A 108 6.56 -7.50 -13.47
N SER A 109 7.77 -7.84 -13.90
CA SER A 109 8.30 -7.31 -15.16
C SER A 109 7.50 -7.71 -16.41
N ASP A 110 6.73 -8.80 -16.34
CA ASP A 110 5.87 -9.29 -17.41
C ASP A 110 4.46 -8.66 -17.42
N ASN A 111 4.02 -8.07 -16.30
CA ASN A 111 2.62 -7.74 -16.07
C ASN A 111 2.38 -6.41 -15.34
N GLY A 112 3.44 -5.63 -15.12
CA GLY A 112 3.38 -4.27 -14.57
C GLY A 112 3.14 -4.24 -13.06
N PHE A 113 2.31 -3.29 -12.62
CA PHE A 113 2.08 -3.01 -11.19
C PHE A 113 0.72 -3.52 -10.72
N TYR A 114 0.68 -4.03 -9.50
CA TYR A 114 -0.53 -4.54 -8.84
C TYR A 114 -0.66 -3.95 -7.45
N VAL A 115 -1.86 -3.47 -7.10
CA VAL A 115 -2.15 -3.02 -5.73
C VAL A 115 -2.56 -4.23 -4.90
N CYS A 116 -1.66 -4.69 -4.04
CA CYS A 116 -1.89 -5.80 -3.13
C CYS A 116 -2.62 -5.36 -1.87
N ASP A 117 -2.38 -4.12 -1.43
CA ASP A 117 -3.10 -3.49 -0.32
C ASP A 117 -3.28 -1.98 -0.54
N GLY A 118 -4.44 -1.46 -0.13
CA GLY A 118 -4.76 -0.03 -0.22
C GLY A 118 -5.70 0.34 -1.36
N ARG A 119 -6.60 -0.56 -1.77
CA ARG A 119 -7.52 -0.30 -2.89
C ARG A 119 -8.52 0.84 -2.63
N HIS A 120 -9.04 0.96 -1.40
CA HIS A 120 -9.82 2.12 -0.96
C HIS A 120 -8.98 3.41 -0.96
N ARG A 121 -7.74 3.34 -0.44
CA ARG A 121 -6.81 4.48 -0.42
C ARG A 121 -6.47 4.97 -1.82
N LEU A 122 -6.28 4.07 -2.78
CA LEU A 122 -6.08 4.42 -4.18
C LEU A 122 -7.26 5.24 -4.73
N GLU A 123 -8.48 4.80 -4.48
CA GLU A 123 -9.68 5.50 -4.96
C GLU A 123 -9.86 6.86 -4.27
N MET A 124 -9.61 6.94 -2.96
CA MET A 124 -9.56 8.19 -2.21
C MET A 124 -8.55 9.17 -2.84
N PHE A 125 -7.34 8.72 -3.20
CA PHE A 125 -6.35 9.58 -3.87
C PHE A 125 -6.81 10.05 -5.26
N ARG A 126 -7.52 9.20 -6.02
CA ARG A 126 -8.10 9.57 -7.32
C ARG A 126 -9.18 10.64 -7.17
N GLN A 127 -10.11 10.49 -6.23
CA GLN A 127 -11.13 11.51 -5.95
C GLN A 127 -10.51 12.87 -5.57
N LYS A 128 -9.37 12.84 -4.86
CA LYS A 128 -8.59 14.04 -4.50
C LYS A 128 -7.69 14.57 -5.62
N ASN A 129 -7.74 13.98 -6.83
CA ASN A 129 -6.90 14.34 -7.99
C ASN A 129 -5.38 14.29 -7.72
N VAL A 130 -4.95 13.44 -6.78
CA VAL A 130 -3.52 13.27 -6.45
C VAL A 130 -2.84 12.44 -7.54
N LYS A 131 -1.67 12.91 -8.00
CA LYS A 131 -0.90 12.26 -9.08
C LYS A 131 0.25 11.40 -8.57
N ALA A 132 0.83 11.75 -7.44
CA ALA A 132 1.89 10.99 -6.79
C ALA A 132 1.45 10.61 -5.38
N ILE A 133 1.52 9.32 -5.05
CA ILE A 133 1.02 8.77 -3.79
C ILE A 133 2.13 8.03 -3.03
N PRO A 134 2.13 8.03 -1.69
CA PRO A 134 3.05 7.22 -0.93
C PRO A 134 2.78 5.73 -1.19
N ALA A 135 3.81 5.00 -1.60
CA ALA A 135 3.74 3.55 -1.78
C ALA A 135 5.04 2.88 -1.36
N ILE A 136 4.94 1.60 -1.02
CA ILE A 136 6.07 0.68 -0.97
C ILE A 136 5.86 -0.33 -2.10
N VAL A 137 6.86 -0.43 -2.96
CA VAL A 137 6.82 -1.39 -4.08
C VAL A 137 7.71 -2.57 -3.74
N TRP A 138 7.24 -3.77 -4.04
CA TRP A 138 7.98 -5.00 -3.85
C TRP A 138 7.99 -5.84 -5.12
N THR A 139 9.01 -6.69 -5.25
CA THR A 139 9.12 -7.67 -6.32
C THR A 139 9.94 -8.89 -5.86
N THR A 140 9.95 -9.94 -6.67
CA THR A 140 10.74 -11.15 -6.44
C THR A 140 11.88 -11.22 -7.45
N GLY A 141 13.10 -11.44 -6.95
CA GLY A 141 14.29 -11.56 -7.79
C GLY A 141 14.99 -10.22 -8.07
N LYS A 142 16.32 -10.27 -8.14
CA LYS A 142 17.17 -9.09 -8.30
C LYS A 142 16.97 -8.38 -9.63
N ASP A 143 16.80 -9.13 -10.72
CA ASP A 143 16.65 -8.56 -12.05
C ASP A 143 15.39 -7.69 -12.17
N ASP A 144 14.28 -8.14 -11.57
CA ASP A 144 13.05 -7.35 -11.54
C ASP A 144 13.15 -6.17 -10.58
N TYR A 145 13.94 -6.29 -9.51
CA TYR A 145 14.23 -5.16 -8.64
C TYR A 145 15.08 -4.07 -9.31
N GLU A 146 16.06 -4.45 -10.14
CA GLU A 146 16.83 -3.48 -10.94
C GLU A 146 15.94 -2.75 -11.95
N LYS A 147 15.10 -3.49 -12.70
CA LYS A 147 14.12 -2.88 -13.62
C LYS A 147 13.14 -1.97 -12.89
N LEU A 148 12.68 -2.38 -11.70
CA LEU A 148 11.79 -1.58 -10.87
C LEU A 148 12.42 -0.22 -10.60
N LYS A 149 13.65 -0.19 -10.07
CA LYS A 149 14.37 1.06 -9.75
C LYS A 149 14.49 2.00 -10.96
N GLU A 150 14.73 1.46 -12.15
CA GLU A 150 14.76 2.26 -13.39
C GLU A 150 13.41 2.93 -13.69
N ILE A 151 12.30 2.24 -13.47
CA ILE A 151 10.94 2.73 -13.75
C ILE A 151 10.53 3.80 -12.75
N ILE A 152 10.66 3.52 -11.45
CA ILE A 152 10.18 4.42 -10.38
C ILE A 152 11.25 5.42 -9.92
N LYS A 153 12.43 5.42 -10.55
CA LYS A 153 13.56 6.34 -10.32
C LYS A 153 13.95 6.44 -8.84
N CYS A 154 14.03 5.30 -8.16
CA CYS A 154 14.41 5.20 -6.75
C CYS A 154 15.75 4.49 -6.55
#